data_AF-A0AAD3S3C5-F1
#
_entry.id   AF-A0AAD3S3C5-F1
#
_cell.length_a   1.000
_cell.length_b   1.000
_cell.length_c   1.000
_cell.angle_alpha   90.00
_cell.angle_beta   90.00
_cell.angle_gamma   90.00
#
_symmetry.space_group_name_H-M   'P 1'
#
loop_
_entity.id
_entity.type
_entity.pdbx_description
1 polymer ?
#
loop_
_entity_poly.entity_id
_entity_poly.type
_entity_poly.pdbx_seq_one_letter_code
_entity_poly.pdbx_strand_id
1 'polypeptide(L)'
;MGFSATSFPMFTAVLLAVVAMETAVVEALKEFNVGEREGWRVPTADNSNMYNDWAQTKRFHVGDSLRFQYQNDSVLVVDKYGYYHCNIENPISSYSDGNTMITLDQAGPIYFISGDRDHCKNGQRLIVDVMSPHQQQGAAPPDSDLSTSPGPTSSGSGAVVPAASTLLPFVLLCAASVFL
;
A
#
# COMPACT_ATOMS: atom_id res chain seq x y z
N MET A 1 -33.58 37.81 -28.50
CA MET A 1 -32.87 36.85 -27.63
C MET A 1 -32.73 35.55 -28.40
N GLY A 2 -31.68 35.41 -29.20
CA GLY A 2 -31.47 34.25 -30.07
C GLY A 2 -30.27 33.47 -29.61
N PHE A 3 -30.49 32.34 -28.94
CA PHE A 3 -29.42 31.38 -28.68
C PHE A 3 -29.17 30.63 -29.99
N SER A 4 -28.01 30.92 -30.61
CA SER A 4 -27.60 30.27 -31.87
C SER A 4 -27.59 28.75 -31.70
N ALA A 5 -28.23 28.02 -32.63
CA ALA A 5 -28.34 26.56 -32.62
C ALA A 5 -26.99 25.82 -32.62
N THR A 6 -25.90 26.53 -32.92
CA THR A 6 -24.52 26.05 -32.88
C THR A 6 -23.92 26.01 -31.46
N SER A 7 -24.55 26.68 -30.49
CA SER A 7 -24.09 26.73 -29.10
C SER A 7 -24.35 25.43 -28.35
N PHE A 8 -25.51 24.80 -28.57
CA PHE A 8 -25.93 23.57 -27.89
C PHE A 8 -25.00 22.36 -28.08
N PRO A 9 -24.52 22.02 -29.30
CA PRO A 9 -23.63 20.87 -29.49
C PRO A 9 -22.22 21.09 -28.93
N MET A 10 -21.79 22.34 -28.77
CA MET A 10 -20.48 22.68 -28.21
C MET A 10 -20.48 22.50 -26.68
N PHE A 11 -21.54 22.95 -26.01
CA PHE A 11 -21.70 22.75 -24.56
C PHE A 11 -21.85 21.28 -24.19
N THR A 12 -22.58 20.48 -24.97
CA THR A 12 -22.71 19.03 -24.73
C THR A 12 -21.40 18.28 -24.98
N ALA A 13 -20.62 18.65 -26.00
CA ALA A 13 -19.31 18.07 -26.25
C ALA A 13 -18.30 18.38 -25.12
N VAL A 14 -18.31 19.60 -24.58
CA VAL A 14 -17.46 19.99 -23.44
C VAL A 14 -17.87 19.24 -22.17
N LEU A 15 -19.17 19.10 -21.89
CA LEU A 15 -19.65 18.33 -20.73
C LEU A 15 -19.29 16.84 -20.82
N LEU A 16 -19.36 16.23 -22.01
CA LEU A 16 -18.93 14.85 -22.24
C LEU A 16 -17.41 14.67 -22.07
N ALA A 17 -16.62 15.67 -22.48
CA ALA A 17 -15.17 15.65 -22.30
C ALA A 17 -14.75 15.80 -20.83
N VAL A 18 -15.46 16.62 -20.04
CA VAL A 18 -15.18 16.82 -18.61
C VAL A 18 -15.56 15.58 -17.78
N VAL A 19 -16.70 14.93 -18.07
CA VAL A 19 -17.13 13.70 -17.38
C VAL A 19 -16.17 12.52 -17.63
N ALA A 20 -15.44 12.53 -18.76
CA ALA A 20 -14.46 11.49 -19.08
C ALA A 20 -13.15 11.58 -18.27
N MET A 21 -12.88 12.70 -17.57
CA MET A 21 -11.60 12.93 -16.87
C MET A 21 -11.59 12.54 -15.39
N GLU A 22 -12.73 12.22 -14.77
CA GLU A 22 -12.82 12.00 -13.31
C GLU A 22 -13.10 10.54 -12.91
N THR A 23 -12.61 9.54 -13.64
CA THR A 23 -12.63 8.18 -13.10
C THR A 23 -11.50 8.01 -12.09
N ALA A 24 -11.73 8.43 -10.85
CA ALA A 24 -10.92 7.99 -9.73
C ALA A 24 -10.99 6.46 -9.67
N VAL A 25 -9.89 5.79 -9.99
CA VAL A 25 -9.78 4.34 -9.84
C VAL A 25 -9.75 4.06 -8.33
N VAL A 26 -10.87 3.63 -7.78
CA VAL A 26 -10.92 3.11 -6.42
C VAL A 26 -10.24 1.74 -6.44
N GLU A 27 -9.01 1.67 -5.93
CA GLU A 27 -8.34 0.38 -5.74
C GLU A 27 -9.06 -0.38 -4.62
N ALA A 28 -9.81 -1.42 -5.00
CA ALA A 28 -10.42 -2.34 -4.04
C ALA A 28 -9.34 -3.24 -3.42
N LEU A 29 -9.44 -3.45 -2.10
CA LEU A 29 -8.59 -4.40 -1.38
C LEU A 29 -8.84 -5.82 -1.90
N LYS A 30 -7.76 -6.54 -2.20
CA LYS A 30 -7.81 -7.88 -2.79
C LYS A 30 -7.48 -8.95 -1.76
N GLU A 31 -8.13 -10.10 -1.88
CA GLU A 31 -7.76 -11.31 -1.17
C GLU A 31 -7.03 -12.27 -2.13
N PHE A 32 -5.88 -12.78 -1.71
CA PHE A 32 -5.08 -13.74 -2.46
C PHE A 32 -5.05 -15.09 -1.74
N ASN A 33 -5.56 -16.13 -2.39
CA ASN A 33 -5.42 -17.50 -1.91
C ASN A 33 -4.01 -18.02 -2.21
N VAL A 34 -3.21 -18.22 -1.17
CA VAL A 34 -1.81 -18.67 -1.29
C VAL A 34 -1.78 -20.09 -1.85
N GLY A 35 -1.01 -20.29 -2.93
CA GLY A 35 -0.96 -21.58 -3.64
C GLY A 35 -2.22 -21.91 -4.44
N GLU A 36 -3.21 -21.01 -4.49
CA GLU A 36 -4.48 -21.17 -5.21
C GLU A 36 -5.17 -22.52 -4.90
N ARG A 37 -5.23 -23.43 -5.90
CA ARG A 37 -5.85 -24.75 -5.73
C ARG A 37 -5.03 -25.69 -4.85
N GLU A 38 -3.72 -25.48 -4.77
CA GLU A 38 -2.82 -26.34 -3.98
C GLU A 38 -2.85 -25.99 -2.50
N GLY A 39 -3.21 -24.75 -2.15
CA GLY A 39 -3.20 -24.25 -0.79
C GLY A 39 -1.80 -24.16 -0.18
N TRP A 40 -1.72 -24.13 1.15
CA TRP A 40 -0.50 -24.12 1.93
C TRP A 40 -0.13 -25.55 2.37
N ARG A 41 0.88 -26.13 1.71
CA ARG A 41 1.34 -27.52 1.84
C ARG A 41 2.79 -27.63 1.37
N VAL A 42 3.42 -28.76 1.67
CA VAL A 42 4.76 -29.05 1.15
C VAL A 42 4.71 -29.21 -0.39
N PRO A 43 5.49 -28.43 -1.16
CA PRO A 43 5.63 -28.62 -2.60
C PRO A 43 6.21 -29.99 -2.94
N THR A 44 6.05 -30.44 -4.18
CA THR A 44 6.76 -31.62 -4.68
C THR A 44 8.24 -31.29 -4.93
N ALA A 45 9.10 -32.31 -4.98
CA ALA A 45 10.54 -32.11 -5.18
C ALA A 45 10.86 -31.32 -6.47
N ASP A 46 10.03 -31.49 -7.51
CA ASP A 46 10.20 -30.83 -8.81
C ASP A 46 9.79 -29.34 -8.80
N ASN A 47 9.09 -28.86 -7.76
CA ASN A 47 8.55 -27.50 -7.69
C ASN A 47 8.75 -26.82 -6.32
N SER A 48 9.91 -27.05 -5.69
CA SER A 48 10.25 -26.48 -4.37
C SER A 48 10.13 -24.95 -4.24
N ASN A 49 10.09 -24.19 -5.34
CA ASN A 49 9.91 -22.73 -5.33
C ASN A 49 8.47 -22.26 -5.64
N MET A 50 7.50 -23.18 -5.69
CA MET A 50 6.11 -22.93 -6.11
C MET A 50 5.49 -21.66 -5.52
N TYR A 51 5.70 -21.40 -4.22
CA TYR A 51 5.11 -20.25 -3.54
C TYR A 51 5.73 -18.90 -3.96
N ASN A 52 7.05 -18.83 -4.10
CA ASN A 52 7.69 -17.60 -4.55
C ASN A 52 7.40 -17.34 -6.03
N ASP A 53 7.38 -18.40 -6.85
CA ASP A 53 6.99 -18.28 -8.27
C ASP A 53 5.54 -17.78 -8.39
N TRP A 54 4.62 -18.30 -7.56
CA TRP A 54 3.26 -17.79 -7.45
C TRP A 54 3.23 -16.31 -7.07
N ALA A 55 3.99 -15.91 -6.04
CA ALA A 55 4.02 -14.53 -5.55
C ALA A 55 4.51 -13.53 -6.62
N GLN A 56 5.49 -13.92 -7.43
CA GLN A 56 6.01 -13.10 -8.53
C GLN A 56 4.97 -12.79 -9.60
N THR A 57 3.91 -13.59 -9.72
CA THR A 57 2.81 -13.33 -10.66
C THR A 57 1.77 -12.34 -10.14
N LYS A 58 1.89 -11.90 -8.88
CA LYS A 58 0.91 -11.04 -8.20
C LYS A 58 1.50 -9.66 -7.91
N ARG A 59 0.60 -8.71 -7.60
CA ARG A 59 0.95 -7.38 -7.10
C ARG A 59 0.20 -7.16 -5.81
N PHE A 60 0.95 -7.05 -4.72
CA PHE A 60 0.41 -6.89 -3.38
C PHE A 60 0.52 -5.43 -2.96
N HIS A 61 -0.57 -4.88 -2.44
CA HIS A 61 -0.61 -3.52 -1.89
C HIS A 61 -0.92 -3.56 -0.41
N VAL A 62 -0.59 -2.47 0.27
CA VAL A 62 -1.03 -2.27 1.65
C VAL A 62 -2.56 -2.30 1.71
N GLY A 63 -3.09 -3.11 2.62
CA GLY A 63 -4.52 -3.38 2.81
C GLY A 63 -5.01 -4.67 2.15
N ASP A 64 -4.28 -5.24 1.18
CA ASP A 64 -4.60 -6.56 0.63
C ASP A 64 -4.48 -7.65 1.71
N SER A 65 -5.06 -8.82 1.47
CA SER A 65 -5.01 -9.94 2.40
C SER A 65 -4.56 -11.24 1.73
N LEU A 66 -3.80 -12.05 2.47
CA LEU A 66 -3.39 -13.39 2.09
C LEU A 66 -4.22 -14.40 2.88
N ARG A 67 -4.85 -15.34 2.18
CA ARG A 67 -5.54 -16.48 2.79
C ARG A 67 -4.70 -17.74 2.63
N PHE A 68 -4.32 -18.33 3.75
CA PHE A 68 -3.61 -19.60 3.85
C PHE A 68 -4.57 -20.69 4.27
N GLN A 69 -4.75 -21.71 3.42
CA GLN A 69 -5.57 -22.88 3.72
C GLN A 69 -4.66 -24.11 3.83
N TYR A 70 -4.68 -24.79 4.97
CA TYR A 70 -3.77 -25.89 5.28
C TYR A 70 -4.40 -26.92 6.21
N GLN A 71 -3.91 -28.16 6.16
CA GLN A 71 -4.34 -29.24 7.05
C GLN A 71 -3.14 -29.77 7.82
N ASN A 72 -3.22 -29.76 9.16
CA ASN A 72 -2.16 -30.22 10.07
C ASN A 72 -0.81 -29.49 9.87
N ASP A 73 -0.87 -28.20 9.60
CA ASP A 73 0.32 -27.34 9.48
C ASP A 73 0.05 -26.02 10.22
N SER A 74 0.97 -25.07 10.10
CA SER A 74 0.86 -23.73 10.61
C SER A 74 1.56 -22.74 9.67
N VAL A 75 1.24 -21.46 9.84
CA VAL A 75 1.89 -20.36 9.14
C VAL A 75 2.57 -19.49 10.17
N LEU A 76 3.88 -19.32 10.02
CA LEU A 76 4.67 -18.42 10.84
C LEU A 76 5.09 -17.21 10.01
N VAL A 77 4.92 -16.02 10.57
CA VAL A 77 5.54 -14.79 10.06
C VAL A 77 6.89 -14.65 10.75
N VAL A 78 7.95 -14.51 9.99
CA VAL A 78 9.33 -14.49 10.49
C VAL A 78 10.11 -13.32 9.93
N ASP A 79 11.28 -13.08 10.49
CA ASP A 79 12.25 -12.18 9.88
C ASP A 79 12.98 -12.88 8.72
N LYS A 80 13.82 -12.11 8.02
CA LYS A 80 14.63 -12.60 6.91
C LYS A 80 15.49 -13.81 7.32
N TYR A 81 16.07 -13.79 8.53
CA TYR A 81 16.89 -14.89 9.03
C TYR A 81 16.05 -16.18 9.20
N GLY A 82 14.87 -16.07 9.82
CA GLY A 82 13.95 -17.18 10.01
C GLY A 82 13.51 -17.82 8.70
N TYR A 83 13.30 -17.01 7.66
CA TYR A 83 13.00 -17.51 6.33
C TYR A 83 14.11 -18.36 5.71
N TYR A 84 15.34 -17.84 5.68
CA TYR A 84 16.45 -18.52 5.00
C TYR A 84 16.96 -19.74 5.77
N HIS A 85 16.84 -19.72 7.11
CA HIS A 85 17.31 -20.79 7.98
C HIS A 85 16.20 -21.72 8.50
N CYS A 86 14.95 -21.48 8.11
CA CYS A 86 13.78 -22.16 8.67
C CYS A 86 13.82 -22.17 10.19
N ASN A 87 14.03 -20.99 10.79
CA ASN A 87 14.03 -20.83 12.25
C ASN A 87 12.59 -20.61 12.72
N ILE A 88 12.09 -21.55 13.53
CA ILE A 88 10.73 -21.55 14.06
C ILE A 88 10.65 -21.10 15.53
N GLU A 89 11.78 -20.80 16.18
CA GLU A 89 11.83 -20.61 17.63
C GLU A 89 11.19 -19.31 18.11
N ASN A 90 11.31 -18.23 17.32
CA ASN A 90 10.81 -16.90 17.69
C ASN A 90 10.12 -16.24 16.50
N PRO A 91 8.95 -16.74 16.07
CA PRO A 91 8.20 -16.10 15.00
C PRO A 91 7.61 -14.77 15.48
N ILE A 92 7.45 -13.83 14.55
CA ILE A 92 6.76 -12.55 14.78
C ILE A 92 5.28 -12.84 15.09
N SER A 93 4.68 -13.76 14.33
CA SER A 93 3.30 -14.23 14.50
C SER A 93 3.20 -15.71 14.12
N SER A 94 2.27 -16.43 14.75
CA SER A 94 2.02 -17.85 14.51
C SER A 94 0.53 -18.13 14.38
N TYR A 95 0.15 -18.92 13.38
CA TYR A 95 -1.23 -19.29 13.09
C TYR A 95 -1.35 -20.79 12.83
N SER A 96 -2.35 -21.43 13.42
CA SER A 96 -2.56 -22.88 13.34
C SER A 96 -4.05 -23.26 13.27
N ASP A 97 -4.87 -22.36 12.73
CA ASP A 97 -6.33 -22.49 12.64
C ASP A 97 -6.80 -23.20 11.36
N GLY A 98 -5.88 -23.53 10.45
CA GLY A 98 -6.16 -24.26 9.20
C GLY A 98 -6.70 -23.39 8.06
N ASN A 99 -7.19 -22.19 8.36
CA ASN A 99 -7.63 -21.19 7.38
C ASN A 99 -7.32 -19.78 7.88
N THR A 100 -6.05 -19.39 7.81
CA THR A 100 -5.58 -18.09 8.30
C THR A 100 -5.76 -17.01 7.24
N MET A 101 -6.28 -15.85 7.63
CA MET A 101 -6.27 -14.64 6.80
C MET A 101 -5.34 -13.60 7.42
N ILE A 102 -4.36 -13.13 6.66
CA ILE A 102 -3.36 -12.15 7.11
C ILE A 102 -3.45 -10.91 6.22
N THR A 103 -3.74 -9.76 6.82
CA THR A 103 -3.75 -8.47 6.11
C THR A 103 -2.34 -7.91 6.00
N LEU A 104 -2.01 -7.36 4.84
CA LEU A 104 -0.73 -6.73 4.52
C LEU A 104 -0.78 -5.26 4.94
N ASP A 105 -0.38 -4.97 6.16
CA ASP A 105 -0.50 -3.64 6.80
C ASP A 105 0.64 -2.68 6.46
N GLN A 106 1.78 -3.22 6.04
CA GLN A 106 3.01 -2.45 5.81
C GLN A 106 3.64 -2.79 4.46
N ALA A 107 4.24 -1.77 3.84
CA ALA A 107 5.00 -1.93 2.62
C ALA A 107 6.36 -2.60 2.90
N GLY A 108 6.87 -3.35 1.92
CA GLY A 108 8.13 -4.07 1.99
C GLY A 108 7.97 -5.59 2.02
N PRO A 109 9.09 -6.32 2.18
CA PRO A 109 9.09 -7.77 2.18
C PRO A 109 8.53 -8.33 3.49
N ILE A 110 7.61 -9.28 3.38
CA ILE A 110 7.09 -10.08 4.49
C ILE A 110 7.43 -11.55 4.21
N TYR A 111 7.92 -12.24 5.24
CA TYR A 111 8.40 -13.61 5.14
C TYR A 111 7.50 -14.57 5.90
N PHE A 112 7.04 -15.60 5.20
CA PHE A 112 6.18 -16.64 5.76
C PHE A 112 6.86 -18.00 5.62
N ILE A 113 6.78 -18.83 6.66
CA ILE A 113 7.27 -20.22 6.65
C ILE A 113 6.25 -21.16 7.30
N SER A 114 6.33 -22.45 6.99
CA SER A 114 5.62 -23.47 7.77
C SER A 114 6.21 -23.52 9.19
N GLY A 115 5.37 -23.78 10.20
CA GLY A 115 5.86 -24.04 11.55
C GLY A 115 6.47 -25.42 11.74
N ASP A 116 6.41 -26.30 10.74
CA ASP A 116 7.24 -27.48 10.66
C ASP A 116 8.55 -27.16 9.93
N ARG A 117 9.68 -27.47 10.59
CA ARG A 117 11.00 -27.12 10.10
C ARG A 117 11.36 -27.86 8.81
N ASP A 118 10.92 -29.11 8.67
CA ASP A 118 11.23 -29.91 7.50
C ASP A 118 10.32 -29.53 6.32
N HIS A 119 9.07 -29.16 6.59
CA HIS A 119 8.19 -28.55 5.58
C HIS A 119 8.79 -27.27 5.00
N CYS A 120 9.29 -26.36 5.86
CA CYS A 120 9.96 -25.14 5.41
C CYS A 120 11.18 -25.43 4.53
N LYS A 121 12.05 -26.38 4.94
CA LYS A 121 13.23 -26.78 4.15
C LYS A 121 12.86 -27.38 2.80
N ASN A 122 11.72 -28.08 2.74
CA ASN A 122 11.19 -28.67 1.52
C ASN A 122 10.41 -27.68 0.64
N GLY A 123 10.49 -26.37 0.92
CA GLY A 123 9.98 -25.32 0.04
C GLY A 123 8.65 -24.70 0.47
N GLN A 124 8.07 -25.12 1.60
CA GLN A 124 6.86 -24.50 2.14
C GLN A 124 7.18 -23.18 2.87
N ARG A 125 7.55 -22.18 2.07
CA ARG A 125 7.93 -20.84 2.49
C ARG A 125 7.63 -19.84 1.37
N LEU A 126 7.26 -18.62 1.74
CA LEU A 126 6.78 -17.59 0.83
C LEU A 126 7.38 -16.23 1.21
N ILE A 127 7.84 -15.49 0.20
CA ILE A 127 8.17 -14.06 0.31
C ILE A 127 7.08 -13.27 -0.42
N VAL A 128 6.55 -12.25 0.24
CA VAL A 128 5.61 -11.30 -0.36
C VAL A 128 6.21 -9.91 -0.28
N ASP A 129 6.39 -9.27 -1.43
CA ASP A 129 6.82 -7.88 -1.53
C ASP A 129 5.59 -6.97 -1.66
N VAL A 130 5.28 -6.24 -0.59
CA VAL A 130 4.13 -5.33 -0.53
C VAL A 130 4.53 -3.96 -1.06
N MET A 131 3.83 -3.48 -2.08
CA MET A 131 4.07 -2.20 -2.70
C MET A 131 3.60 -1.06 -1.78
N SER A 132 4.40 -0.02 -1.66
CA SER A 132 3.96 1.23 -1.02
C SER A 132 2.82 1.85 -1.82
N PRO A 133 1.77 2.40 -1.17
CA PRO A 133 0.80 3.21 -1.88
C PRO A 133 1.56 4.33 -2.60
N HIS A 134 1.41 4.40 -3.91
CA HIS A 134 1.94 5.53 -4.65
C HIS A 134 1.13 6.74 -4.17
N GLN A 135 1.73 7.64 -3.40
CA GLN A 135 1.18 8.99 -3.38
C GLN A 135 1.24 9.43 -4.84
N GLN A 136 0.07 9.55 -5.47
CA GLN A 136 -0.01 10.36 -6.67
C GLN A 136 0.55 11.71 -6.25
N GLN A 137 1.80 11.98 -6.65
CA GLN A 137 2.33 13.32 -6.64
C GLN A 137 1.37 14.07 -7.57
N GLY A 138 0.36 14.73 -7.00
CA GLY A 138 -0.43 15.70 -7.72
C GLY A 138 0.58 16.59 -8.42
N ALA A 139 0.45 16.72 -9.74
CA ALA A 139 1.39 17.46 -10.56
C ALA A 139 1.75 18.76 -9.83
N ALA A 140 3.01 18.88 -9.40
CA ALA A 140 3.49 20.14 -8.88
C ALA A 140 3.22 21.17 -10.00
N PRO A 141 2.65 22.36 -9.68
CA PRO A 141 2.51 23.41 -10.68
C PRO A 141 3.89 23.68 -11.29
N PRO A 142 3.99 23.97 -12.61
CA PRO A 142 5.28 24.20 -13.24
C PRO A 142 5.97 25.36 -12.53
N ASP A 143 7.11 25.07 -11.90
CA ASP A 143 8.00 26.07 -11.32
C ASP A 143 8.38 27.06 -12.43
N SER A 144 7.95 28.31 -12.28
CA SER A 144 8.48 29.40 -13.08
C SER A 144 9.86 29.74 -12.54
N ASP A 145 10.88 29.44 -13.33
CA ASP A 145 12.25 29.90 -13.15
C ASP A 145 12.29 31.41 -12.88
N LEU A 146 12.63 31.79 -11.64
CA LEU A 146 13.27 33.07 -11.36
C LEU A 146 14.43 32.85 -10.38
N SER A 147 15.61 32.75 -10.97
CA SER A 147 16.92 32.93 -10.36
C SER A 147 16.95 34.21 -9.50
N THR A 148 17.28 34.10 -8.22
CA THR A 148 18.31 34.96 -7.59
C THR A 148 18.84 34.26 -6.34
N SER A 149 20.11 33.87 -6.39
CA SER A 149 20.91 33.45 -5.24
C SER A 149 21.31 34.67 -4.41
N PRO A 150 21.15 34.62 -3.07
CA PRO A 150 22.09 35.26 -2.18
C PRO A 150 22.72 34.20 -1.27
N GLY A 151 24.02 33.99 -1.39
CA GLY A 151 24.78 33.10 -0.49
C GLY A 151 24.72 33.59 0.96
N PRO A 152 24.74 32.70 1.96
CA PRO A 152 24.84 33.12 3.35
C PRO A 152 26.32 33.35 3.72
N THR A 153 26.70 34.62 3.88
CA THR A 153 27.86 34.98 4.72
C THR A 153 27.47 34.78 6.18
N SER A 154 28.18 33.87 6.83
CA SER A 154 28.11 33.64 8.27
C SER A 154 28.73 34.83 9.01
N SER A 155 27.96 35.45 9.89
CA SER A 155 28.49 36.26 10.99
C SER A 155 27.50 36.18 12.14
N GLY A 156 28.01 35.71 13.27
CA GLY A 156 27.22 35.28 14.41
C GLY A 156 27.02 36.33 15.48
N SER A 157 26.56 35.78 16.61
CA SER A 157 26.44 36.37 17.94
C SER A 157 25.21 37.26 18.19
N GLY A 158 24.41 36.84 19.17
CA GLY A 158 23.49 37.73 19.87
C GLY A 158 22.25 37.02 20.41
N ALA A 159 22.35 36.48 21.62
CA ALA A 159 21.23 35.98 22.42
C ALA A 159 20.18 37.06 22.73
N VAL A 160 18.90 36.67 22.90
CA VAL A 160 18.06 36.84 24.11
C VAL A 160 16.61 36.34 23.87
N VAL A 161 16.09 35.54 24.81
CA VAL A 161 14.66 35.20 25.07
C VAL A 161 14.01 36.34 25.90
N PRO A 162 12.67 36.52 26.09
CA PRO A 162 11.60 35.49 26.27
C PRO A 162 10.14 35.82 25.79
N ALA A 163 9.25 34.83 25.93
CA ALA A 163 7.80 34.82 26.24
C ALA A 163 6.85 35.99 25.87
N ALA A 164 5.70 35.66 25.23
CA ALA A 164 4.35 35.68 25.83
C ALA A 164 3.20 35.61 24.79
N SER A 165 2.31 34.63 24.99
CA SER A 165 0.84 34.71 24.98
C SER A 165 0.10 35.73 24.10
N THR A 166 -0.77 35.26 23.19
CA THR A 166 -2.19 35.72 23.07
C THR A 166 -3.01 34.83 22.12
N LEU A 167 -4.02 34.16 22.71
CA LEU A 167 -5.43 34.05 22.31
C LEU A 167 -5.81 33.76 20.84
N LEU A 168 -6.51 32.64 20.66
CA LEU A 168 -7.36 32.28 19.52
C LEU A 168 -8.33 33.41 19.11
N PRO A 169 -8.77 33.40 17.85
CA PRO A 169 -10.22 33.32 17.65
C PRO A 169 -10.62 32.19 16.72
N PHE A 170 -11.73 31.57 17.11
CA PHE A 170 -12.69 30.87 16.27
C PHE A 170 -12.82 31.51 14.87
N VAL A 171 -12.64 30.72 13.81
CA VAL A 171 -13.34 30.95 12.55
C VAL A 171 -14.41 29.88 12.45
N LEU A 172 -15.60 30.30 12.85
CA LEU A 172 -16.84 29.54 12.82
C LEU A 172 -17.48 29.68 11.43
N LEU A 173 -17.92 28.53 10.89
CA LEU A 173 -19.05 28.33 9.96
C LEU A 173 -19.03 28.94 8.54
N CYS A 174 -19.08 28.04 7.55
CA CYS A 174 -20.16 27.98 6.54
C CYS A 174 -20.42 26.48 6.28
N ALA A 175 -21.43 25.89 6.91
CA ALA A 175 -22.80 25.78 6.42
C ALA A 175 -23.02 24.43 5.73
N ALA A 176 -23.75 23.58 6.44
CA ALA A 176 -24.31 22.35 5.93
C ALA A 176 -25.39 22.63 4.88
N SER A 177 -25.56 21.64 4.00
CA SER A 177 -26.80 21.31 3.28
C SER A 177 -27.19 22.26 2.14
N VAL A 178 -27.42 21.72 0.93
CA VAL A 178 -28.76 21.67 0.34
C VAL A 178 -28.75 21.05 -1.08
N PHE A 179 -29.41 19.89 -1.18
CA PHE A 179 -30.30 19.38 -2.23
C PHE A 179 -29.79 19.15 -3.68
N LEU A 180 -29.80 17.89 -4.14
CA LEU A 180 -30.97 17.20 -4.74
C LEU A 180 -30.69 15.70 -4.88
#